data_AF-A0A8B7DJR7-F1
#
_entry.id   AF-A0A8B7DJR7-F1
#
_cell.length_a   1.000
_cell.length_b   1.000
_cell.length_c   1.000
_cell.angle_alpha   90.00
_cell.angle_beta   90.00
_cell.angle_gamma   90.00
#
_symmetry.space_group_name_H-M   'P 1'
#
loop_
_entity.id
_entity.type
_entity.pdbx_description
1 polymer ?
#
loop_
_entity_poly.entity_id
_entity_poly.type
_entity_poly.pdbx_seq_one_letter_code
_entity_poly.pdbx_strand_id
1 'polypeptide(L)'
;MSGPFLEDSFCQFFQCSRIDDDSNSSKKTPVKNDENQFGGFDEKFVDPLPDGFVCPICFLALRQPIQTKDCGHRFCLSCFNLLKRNKEDFLCPLDRQIINMEKVFNDKATERVILSLPINCRNFKKKCDWVGSIASIDNHLKHCVFSETLCPNTKCQAELTHNDLPHHLEFYCKFQKIECQYCSAKYPHNNIQDHWNECPNKPIECLNNCGGKNLMRKMMAQHLANNCSLSVQRCEYYKIGCIYKGTKAQRETHIESSMNFHLLLAINKINNLNEIINNQEEKLISLENKFASLKQTELNETFIKTAEEKLNKLESDINNVNNKINLIEKQPMNNRYIWLLNDIDKMNSKETKKLKGHSICSSPFYSAPYSYKFFLKFT
;
A
#
# COMPACT_ATOMS: atom_id res chain seq x y z
N MET A 1 29.26 -34.68 -76.35
CA MET A 1 28.52 -33.94 -77.39
C MET A 1 27.87 -32.74 -76.73
N SER A 2 27.84 -31.64 -77.45
CA SER A 2 28.00 -30.28 -76.93
C SER A 2 26.71 -29.47 -77.01
N GLY A 3 26.48 -28.63 -75.99
CA GLY A 3 25.73 -27.36 -76.08
C GLY A 3 24.28 -27.35 -75.58
N PRO A 4 23.75 -26.20 -75.11
CA PRO A 4 24.43 -25.20 -74.27
C PRO A 4 23.62 -24.77 -73.03
N PHE A 5 24.35 -24.21 -72.07
CA PHE A 5 23.87 -23.42 -70.94
C PHE A 5 23.15 -22.15 -71.41
N LEU A 6 22.04 -21.81 -70.75
CA LEU A 6 21.49 -20.46 -70.68
C LEU A 6 21.50 -20.04 -69.20
N GLU A 7 22.46 -19.18 -68.85
CA GLU A 7 22.38 -18.29 -67.70
C GLU A 7 21.42 -17.14 -68.06
N ASP A 8 20.53 -16.74 -67.16
CA ASP A 8 19.97 -15.38 -67.16
C ASP A 8 19.45 -14.96 -65.76
N SER A 9 20.35 -14.32 -65.01
CA SER A 9 20.35 -12.85 -64.87
C SER A 9 19.01 -12.12 -64.58
N PHE A 10 18.20 -12.50 -63.60
CA PHE A 10 17.20 -11.58 -63.02
C PHE A 10 17.11 -11.68 -61.49
N CYS A 11 18.10 -11.12 -60.80
CA CYS A 11 18.02 -10.84 -59.36
C CYS A 11 18.64 -9.47 -59.03
N GLN A 12 18.04 -8.42 -59.58
CA GLN A 12 18.23 -7.05 -59.11
C GLN A 12 16.88 -6.37 -59.23
N PHE A 13 16.19 -6.13 -58.10
CA PHE A 13 15.19 -5.06 -57.89
C PHE A 13 14.32 -5.33 -56.64
N PHE A 14 14.92 -5.64 -55.48
CA PHE A 14 14.24 -5.40 -54.19
C PHE A 14 15.29 -5.12 -53.11
N GLN A 15 15.79 -3.89 -53.06
CA GLN A 15 16.39 -3.35 -51.85
C GLN A 15 15.26 -3.12 -50.84
N CYS A 16 15.26 -3.90 -49.78
CA CYS A 16 14.37 -3.74 -48.63
C CYS A 16 14.88 -2.56 -47.79
N SER A 17 14.30 -1.37 -48.00
CA SER A 17 14.52 -0.23 -47.12
C SER A 17 13.73 -0.44 -45.83
N ARG A 18 14.44 -0.63 -44.72
CA ARG A 18 13.90 -0.56 -43.36
C ARG A 18 13.34 0.84 -43.13
N ILE A 19 12.08 0.92 -42.73
CA ILE A 19 11.51 2.12 -42.13
C ILE A 19 11.70 1.94 -40.62
N ASP A 20 12.57 2.76 -40.05
CA ASP A 20 12.67 2.97 -38.62
C ASP A 20 11.52 3.88 -38.20
N ASP A 21 10.70 3.46 -37.24
CA ASP A 21 9.84 4.35 -36.48
C ASP A 21 9.93 4.00 -35.00
N ASP A 22 10.41 4.97 -34.23
CA ASP A 22 10.69 4.91 -32.80
C ASP A 22 9.46 5.30 -31.97
N SER A 23 9.38 4.68 -30.78
CA SER A 23 8.54 5.02 -29.60
C SER A 23 7.01 4.81 -29.75
N ASN A 24 6.34 4.00 -28.93
CA ASN A 24 6.30 4.06 -27.47
C ASN A 24 5.68 2.79 -26.84
N SER A 25 6.07 2.49 -25.60
CA SER A 25 5.85 1.26 -24.84
C SER A 25 4.38 0.96 -24.48
N SER A 26 3.96 -0.31 -24.63
CA SER A 26 3.07 -0.98 -23.67
C SER A 26 3.11 -2.50 -23.84
N LYS A 27 3.51 -3.19 -22.77
CA LYS A 27 3.55 -4.65 -22.62
C LYS A 27 2.23 -5.30 -23.04
N LYS A 28 2.27 -6.14 -24.08
CA LYS A 28 1.29 -7.20 -24.31
C LYS A 28 2.04 -8.48 -24.68
N THR A 29 1.68 -9.56 -24.00
CA THR A 29 2.01 -10.95 -24.36
C THR A 29 1.82 -11.17 -25.87
N PRO A 30 2.69 -11.91 -26.57
CA PRO A 30 2.52 -12.14 -28.00
C PRO A 30 1.42 -13.18 -28.23
N VAL A 31 0.17 -12.71 -28.25
CA VAL A 31 -0.85 -13.35 -29.07
C VAL A 31 -0.49 -12.93 -30.50
N LYS A 32 0.12 -13.84 -31.26
CA LYS A 32 0.38 -13.60 -32.68
C LYS A 32 -0.98 -13.52 -33.38
N ASN A 33 -1.44 -12.30 -33.65
CA ASN A 33 -2.50 -12.06 -34.62
C ASN A 33 -1.97 -12.49 -35.99
N ASP A 34 -2.65 -13.44 -36.64
CA ASP A 34 -2.36 -13.92 -38.00
C ASP A 34 -2.55 -12.83 -39.09
N GLU A 35 -2.95 -11.61 -38.71
CA GLU A 35 -3.29 -10.51 -39.62
C GLU A 35 -2.08 -9.90 -40.38
N ASN A 36 -0.84 -10.27 -40.03
CA ASN A 36 0.38 -9.69 -40.61
C ASN A 36 1.32 -10.69 -41.32
N GLN A 37 0.93 -11.96 -41.56
CA GLN A 37 1.78 -12.88 -42.31
C GLN A 37 1.62 -12.71 -43.82
N PHE A 38 2.69 -12.24 -44.47
CA PHE A 38 2.78 -12.11 -45.92
C PHE A 38 3.24 -13.43 -46.56
N GLY A 39 2.52 -13.90 -47.58
CA GLY A 39 2.88 -15.08 -48.37
C GLY A 39 2.15 -16.34 -47.96
N GLY A 40 2.64 -17.49 -48.43
CA GLY A 40 2.08 -18.82 -48.15
C GLY A 40 2.56 -19.45 -46.84
N PHE A 41 2.35 -20.75 -46.68
CA PHE A 41 2.95 -21.56 -45.62
C PHE A 41 4.33 -22.05 -46.05
N ASP A 42 5.36 -21.65 -45.30
CA ASP A 42 6.74 -22.13 -45.42
C ASP A 42 7.00 -23.22 -44.36
N GLU A 43 6.37 -24.38 -44.54
CA GLU A 43 6.49 -25.52 -43.64
C GLU A 43 7.16 -26.69 -44.35
N LYS A 44 7.78 -27.59 -43.58
CA LYS A 44 8.43 -28.78 -44.13
C LYS A 44 7.42 -29.92 -44.29
N PHE A 45 6.75 -29.95 -45.44
CA PHE A 45 5.81 -31.01 -45.81
C PHE A 45 6.46 -32.39 -45.80
N VAL A 46 5.68 -33.41 -45.41
CA VAL A 46 6.12 -34.81 -45.45
C VAL A 46 6.17 -35.28 -46.91
N ASP A 47 5.12 -34.99 -47.65
CA ASP A 47 5.00 -35.28 -49.08
C ASP A 47 5.19 -34.00 -49.91
N PRO A 48 5.69 -34.09 -51.16
CA PRO A 48 5.74 -32.96 -52.07
C PRO A 48 4.37 -32.31 -52.26
N LEU A 49 4.34 -30.97 -52.26
CA LEU A 49 3.11 -30.21 -52.51
C LEU A 49 2.65 -30.42 -53.96
N PRO A 50 1.37 -30.77 -54.19
CA PRO A 50 0.78 -30.72 -55.53
C PRO A 50 0.81 -29.29 -56.10
N ASP A 51 1.07 -29.16 -57.40
CA ASP A 51 1.16 -27.85 -58.09
C ASP A 51 -0.07 -26.96 -57.86
N GLY A 52 -1.27 -27.56 -57.77
CA GLY A 52 -2.52 -26.85 -57.52
C GLY A 52 -2.63 -26.17 -56.15
N PHE A 53 -1.71 -26.46 -55.22
CA PHE A 53 -1.65 -25.86 -53.88
C PHE A 53 -0.49 -24.88 -53.69
N VAL A 54 0.33 -24.66 -54.73
CA VAL A 54 1.46 -23.72 -54.69
C VAL A 54 1.00 -22.35 -55.20
N CYS A 55 1.33 -21.29 -54.47
CA CYS A 55 1.06 -19.94 -54.91
C CYS A 55 2.03 -19.53 -56.03
N PRO A 56 1.54 -19.05 -57.19
CA PRO A 56 2.41 -18.61 -58.30
C PRO A 56 3.26 -17.36 -58.01
N ILE A 57 2.96 -16.64 -56.93
CA ILE A 57 3.61 -15.37 -56.59
C ILE A 57 4.71 -15.58 -55.56
N CYS A 58 4.43 -16.30 -54.48
CA CYS A 58 5.40 -16.54 -53.41
C CYS A 58 6.01 -17.95 -53.44
N PHE A 59 5.56 -18.84 -54.34
CA PHE A 59 6.04 -20.21 -54.49
C PHE A 59 5.95 -21.09 -53.24
N LEU A 60 5.05 -20.74 -52.31
CA LEU A 60 4.78 -21.48 -51.07
C LEU A 60 3.36 -22.06 -51.09
N ALA A 61 3.03 -22.96 -50.17
CA ALA A 61 1.67 -23.50 -50.06
C ALA A 61 0.66 -22.37 -49.82
N LEU A 62 -0.48 -22.37 -50.51
CA LEU A 62 -1.42 -21.25 -50.43
C LEU A 62 -1.93 -21.01 -49.01
N ARG A 63 -1.78 -19.79 -48.51
CA ARG A 63 -2.36 -19.31 -47.24
C ARG A 63 -3.56 -18.44 -47.55
N GLN A 64 -4.69 -18.73 -46.90
CA GLN A 64 -5.97 -18.06 -47.18
C GLN A 64 -6.20 -17.93 -48.70
N PRO A 65 -6.26 -19.08 -49.42
CA PRO A 65 -6.33 -19.08 -50.88
C PRO A 65 -7.54 -18.30 -51.38
N ILE A 66 -7.30 -17.43 -52.35
CA ILE A 66 -8.34 -16.79 -53.17
C ILE A 66 -8.31 -17.41 -54.56
N GLN A 67 -9.48 -17.58 -55.18
CA GLN A 67 -9.61 -18.10 -56.53
C GLN A 67 -10.35 -17.09 -57.41
N THR A 68 -9.85 -16.89 -58.63
CA THR A 68 -10.53 -16.10 -59.65
C THR A 68 -11.59 -16.96 -60.35
N LYS A 69 -12.83 -16.47 -60.48
CA LYS A 69 -13.90 -17.25 -61.14
C LYS A 69 -13.66 -17.45 -62.63
N ASP A 70 -13.17 -16.42 -63.31
CA ASP A 70 -13.11 -16.40 -64.78
C ASP A 70 -11.96 -17.27 -65.32
N CYS A 71 -10.78 -17.27 -64.67
CA CYS A 71 -9.64 -18.10 -65.08
C CYS A 71 -9.26 -19.24 -64.13
N GLY A 72 -9.87 -19.33 -62.94
CA GLY A 72 -9.69 -20.46 -62.03
C GLY A 72 -8.38 -20.51 -61.25
N HIS A 73 -7.49 -19.52 -61.41
CA HIS A 73 -6.18 -19.47 -60.76
C HIS A 73 -6.27 -19.09 -59.28
N ARG A 74 -5.35 -19.65 -58.48
CA ARG A 74 -5.32 -19.49 -57.01
C ARG A 74 -4.10 -18.71 -56.55
N PHE A 75 -4.30 -17.85 -55.54
CA PHE A 75 -3.23 -17.05 -54.92
C PHE A 75 -3.41 -16.99 -53.41
N CYS A 76 -2.35 -16.71 -52.65
CA CYS A 76 -2.53 -16.30 -51.26
C CYS A 76 -3.25 -14.95 -51.22
N LEU A 77 -4.12 -14.72 -50.24
CA LEU A 77 -4.81 -13.44 -50.07
C LEU A 77 -3.84 -12.24 -50.07
N SER A 78 -2.74 -12.34 -49.30
CA SER A 78 -1.73 -11.29 -49.22
C SER A 78 -1.01 -11.04 -50.56
N CYS A 79 -0.73 -12.09 -51.32
CA CYS A 79 -0.06 -12.00 -52.61
C CYS A 79 -0.99 -11.40 -53.68
N PHE A 80 -2.27 -11.78 -53.65
CA PHE A 80 -3.28 -11.17 -54.51
C PHE A 80 -3.47 -9.68 -54.22
N ASN A 81 -3.46 -9.29 -52.95
CA ASN A 81 -3.56 -7.88 -52.56
C ASN A 81 -2.39 -7.02 -53.08
N LEU A 82 -1.22 -7.60 -53.36
CA LEU A 82 -0.14 -6.88 -54.06
C LEU A 82 -0.46 -6.64 -55.53
N LEU A 83 -1.05 -7.61 -56.22
CA LEU A 83 -1.50 -7.41 -57.59
C LEU A 83 -2.53 -6.27 -57.67
N LYS A 84 -3.39 -6.17 -56.65
CA LYS A 84 -4.38 -5.09 -56.52
C LYS A 84 -3.76 -3.69 -56.39
N ARG A 85 -2.52 -3.56 -55.92
CA ARG A 85 -1.89 -2.26 -55.69
C ARG A 85 -1.21 -1.65 -56.93
N ASN A 86 -0.95 -2.45 -57.96
CA ASN A 86 0.06 -2.10 -58.96
C ASN A 86 -0.47 -1.73 -60.37
N LYS A 87 -1.79 -1.73 -60.66
CA LYS A 87 -2.32 -1.42 -62.02
C LYS A 87 -3.77 -0.87 -62.01
N GLU A 88 -4.13 -0.12 -63.06
CA GLU A 88 -5.53 0.22 -63.38
C GLU A 88 -6.33 -1.02 -63.86
N ASP A 89 -5.68 -1.92 -64.62
CA ASP A 89 -6.22 -3.22 -65.02
C ASP A 89 -5.59 -4.37 -64.22
N PHE A 90 -6.41 -5.10 -63.45
CA PHE A 90 -5.98 -6.27 -62.67
C PHE A 90 -5.80 -7.48 -63.57
N LEU A 91 -4.60 -7.69 -64.10
CA LEU A 91 -4.29 -8.86 -64.93
C LEU A 91 -3.79 -10.02 -64.08
N CYS A 92 -4.29 -11.22 -64.35
CA CYS A 92 -3.77 -12.45 -63.77
C CYS A 92 -2.32 -12.68 -64.23
N PRO A 93 -1.37 -12.95 -63.31
CA PRO A 93 0.04 -13.10 -63.66
C PRO A 93 0.35 -14.37 -64.46
N LEU A 94 -0.56 -15.35 -64.48
CA LEU A 94 -0.37 -16.63 -65.16
C LEU A 94 -0.82 -16.62 -66.62
N ASP A 95 -1.97 -16.03 -66.91
CA ASP A 95 -2.61 -16.10 -68.24
C ASP A 95 -2.95 -14.71 -68.82
N ARG A 96 -2.67 -13.64 -68.06
CA ARG A 96 -2.93 -12.24 -68.43
C ARG A 96 -4.40 -11.90 -68.68
N GLN A 97 -5.34 -12.72 -68.18
CA GLN A 97 -6.77 -12.38 -68.23
C GLN A 97 -7.10 -11.25 -67.24
N ILE A 98 -8.05 -10.39 -67.59
CA ILE A 98 -8.57 -9.35 -66.69
C ILE A 98 -9.35 -10.02 -65.55
N ILE A 99 -8.96 -9.72 -64.32
CA ILE A 99 -9.58 -10.21 -63.10
C ILE A 99 -10.68 -9.25 -62.69
N ASN A 100 -11.93 -9.71 -62.75
CA ASN A 100 -13.04 -9.00 -62.14
C ASN A 100 -13.01 -9.20 -60.61
N MET A 101 -12.79 -8.11 -59.88
CA MET A 101 -12.67 -8.12 -58.41
C MET A 101 -13.94 -8.58 -57.68
N GLU A 102 -15.12 -8.42 -58.28
CA GLU A 102 -16.40 -8.91 -57.72
C GLU A 102 -16.56 -10.43 -57.87
N LYS A 103 -15.75 -11.05 -58.74
CA LYS A 103 -15.75 -12.48 -59.01
C LYS A 103 -14.54 -13.21 -58.41
N VAL A 104 -13.94 -12.64 -57.38
CA VAL A 104 -12.87 -13.27 -56.59
C VAL A 104 -13.46 -13.75 -55.28
N PHE A 105 -13.19 -15.00 -54.92
CA PHE A 105 -13.73 -15.60 -53.70
C PHE A 105 -12.67 -16.35 -52.92
N ASN A 106 -12.88 -16.45 -51.60
CA ASN A 106 -12.03 -17.27 -50.73
C ASN A 106 -12.29 -18.75 -51.00
N ASP A 107 -11.26 -19.50 -51.38
CA ASP A 107 -11.35 -20.92 -51.65
C ASP A 107 -11.24 -21.73 -50.34
N LYS A 108 -12.35 -21.77 -49.60
CA LYS A 108 -12.46 -22.51 -48.33
C LYS A 108 -12.30 -24.02 -48.48
N ALA A 109 -12.46 -24.58 -49.68
CA ALA A 109 -12.22 -26.00 -49.91
C ALA A 109 -10.71 -26.26 -49.93
N THR A 110 -9.96 -25.51 -50.75
CA THR A 110 -8.50 -25.60 -50.83
C THR A 110 -7.85 -25.25 -49.49
N GLU A 111 -8.35 -24.22 -48.79
CA GLU A 111 -7.84 -23.84 -47.47
C GLU A 111 -7.89 -25.01 -46.46
N ARG A 112 -9.02 -25.74 -46.40
CA ARG A 112 -9.18 -26.88 -45.50
C ARG A 112 -8.21 -28.02 -45.83
N VAL A 113 -8.00 -28.30 -47.12
CA VAL A 113 -7.08 -29.35 -47.55
C VAL A 113 -5.65 -28.98 -47.19
N ILE A 114 -5.20 -27.76 -47.51
CA ILE A 114 -3.84 -27.29 -47.18
C ILE A 114 -3.61 -27.34 -45.68
N LEU A 115 -4.57 -26.86 -44.89
CA LEU A 115 -4.47 -26.89 -43.42
C LEU A 115 -4.42 -28.30 -42.83
N SER A 116 -4.89 -29.32 -43.54
CA SER A 116 -4.82 -30.74 -43.14
C SER A 116 -3.56 -31.46 -43.59
N LEU A 117 -2.73 -30.86 -44.46
CA LEU A 117 -1.54 -31.53 -45.00
C LEU A 117 -0.53 -31.86 -43.90
N PRO A 118 0.10 -33.05 -43.95
CA PRO A 118 1.09 -33.47 -42.97
C PRO A 118 2.41 -32.73 -43.15
N ILE A 119 2.89 -32.14 -42.07
CA ILE A 119 4.17 -31.45 -41.98
C ILE A 119 5.01 -32.00 -40.82
N ASN A 120 6.32 -31.90 -40.96
CA ASN A 120 7.26 -32.16 -39.86
C ASN A 120 7.31 -30.96 -38.92
N CYS A 121 7.54 -31.21 -37.63
CA CYS A 121 7.82 -30.13 -36.68
C CYS A 121 8.97 -29.23 -37.15
N ARG A 122 8.88 -27.92 -36.87
CA ARG A 122 9.97 -26.95 -37.13
C ARG A 122 11.28 -27.33 -36.41
N ASN A 123 11.19 -28.07 -35.31
CA ASN A 123 12.32 -28.64 -34.56
C ASN A 123 12.75 -30.04 -35.06
N PHE A 124 12.36 -30.48 -36.25
CA PHE A 124 12.75 -31.78 -36.82
C PHE A 124 14.28 -31.99 -36.86
N LYS A 125 15.04 -30.92 -37.17
CA LYS A 125 16.52 -30.95 -37.11
C LYS A 125 17.07 -31.25 -35.71
N LYS A 126 16.33 -30.91 -34.66
CA LYS A 126 16.62 -31.22 -33.25
C LYS A 126 16.06 -32.58 -32.81
N LYS A 127 15.68 -33.44 -33.77
CA LYS A 127 15.12 -34.78 -33.56
C LYS A 127 13.71 -34.81 -32.97
N CYS A 128 12.93 -33.76 -33.16
CA CYS A 128 11.48 -33.87 -32.98
C CYS A 128 10.90 -34.71 -34.11
N ASP A 129 10.29 -35.84 -33.76
CA ASP A 129 9.66 -36.80 -34.67
C ASP A 129 8.16 -36.53 -34.91
N TRP A 130 7.63 -35.43 -34.34
CA TRP A 130 6.23 -35.08 -34.50
C TRP A 130 5.92 -34.74 -35.96
N VAL A 131 4.87 -35.41 -36.45
CA VAL A 131 4.22 -35.17 -37.73
C VAL A 131 2.75 -34.87 -37.45
N GLY A 132 2.22 -33.81 -38.05
CA GLY A 132 0.83 -33.42 -37.89
C GLY A 132 0.41 -32.40 -38.94
N SER A 133 -0.80 -31.89 -38.84
CA SER A 133 -1.33 -30.95 -39.82
C SER A 133 -0.81 -29.52 -39.60
N ILE A 134 -0.79 -28.70 -40.66
CA ILE A 134 -0.49 -27.26 -40.53
C ILE A 134 -1.36 -26.60 -39.46
N ALA A 135 -2.65 -26.93 -39.38
CA ALA A 135 -3.55 -26.36 -38.37
C ALA A 135 -3.14 -26.68 -36.91
N SER A 136 -2.37 -27.75 -36.70
CA SER A 136 -2.00 -28.24 -35.36
C SER A 136 -0.59 -27.86 -34.90
N ILE A 137 0.26 -27.33 -35.80
CA ILE A 137 1.68 -27.06 -35.51
C ILE A 137 1.88 -26.10 -34.35
N ASP A 138 1.10 -25.02 -34.27
CA ASP A 138 1.27 -24.04 -33.21
C ASP A 138 0.88 -24.61 -31.84
N ASN A 139 -0.07 -25.55 -31.78
CA ASN A 139 -0.39 -26.25 -30.55
C ASN A 139 0.72 -27.23 -30.14
N HIS A 140 1.33 -27.91 -31.12
CA HIS A 140 2.49 -28.75 -30.88
C HIS A 140 3.68 -27.92 -30.37
N LEU A 141 4.04 -26.80 -31.01
CA LEU A 141 5.21 -26.00 -30.68
C LEU A 141 5.17 -25.43 -29.25
N LYS A 142 3.98 -25.20 -28.69
CA LYS A 142 3.78 -24.81 -27.28
C LYS A 142 4.22 -25.87 -26.27
N HIS A 143 4.21 -27.14 -26.67
CA HIS A 143 4.52 -28.29 -25.82
C HIS A 143 5.68 -29.13 -26.36
N CYS A 144 6.29 -28.71 -27.47
CA CYS A 144 7.39 -29.42 -28.10
C CYS A 144 8.59 -29.41 -27.15
N VAL A 145 9.02 -30.60 -26.74
CA VAL A 145 10.14 -30.76 -25.80
C VAL A 145 11.46 -30.19 -26.34
N PHE A 146 11.57 -30.05 -27.67
CA PHE A 146 12.73 -29.49 -28.38
C PHE A 146 12.58 -28.00 -28.72
N SER A 147 11.45 -27.38 -28.40
CA SER A 147 11.30 -25.92 -28.52
C SER A 147 12.16 -25.23 -27.47
N GLU A 148 12.84 -24.16 -27.88
CA GLU A 148 13.66 -23.33 -27.01
C GLU A 148 12.81 -22.33 -26.24
N THR A 149 13.19 -22.12 -24.99
CA THR A 149 12.62 -21.13 -24.09
C THR A 149 13.70 -20.57 -23.18
N LEU A 150 13.47 -19.35 -22.70
CA LEU A 150 14.35 -18.73 -21.73
C LEU A 150 14.09 -19.31 -20.34
N CYS A 151 15.14 -19.39 -19.53
CA CYS A 151 15.00 -19.69 -18.11
C CYS A 151 14.02 -18.70 -17.45
N PRO A 152 13.04 -19.17 -16.64
CA PRO A 152 12.05 -18.29 -16.01
C PRO A 152 12.65 -17.34 -14.96
N ASN A 153 13.88 -17.61 -14.50
CA ASN A 153 14.60 -16.71 -13.61
C ASN A 153 15.14 -15.53 -14.42
N THR A 154 14.61 -14.32 -14.18
CA THR A 154 14.93 -13.11 -14.97
C THR A 154 16.41 -12.71 -15.00
N LYS A 155 17.21 -13.17 -14.03
CA LYS A 155 18.67 -12.96 -13.98
C LYS A 155 19.46 -14.04 -14.72
N CYS A 156 18.81 -15.13 -15.12
CA CYS A 156 19.37 -16.20 -15.93
C CYS A 156 19.02 -15.96 -17.39
N GLN A 157 20.03 -15.79 -18.25
CA GLN A 157 19.84 -15.63 -19.69
C GLN A 157 20.02 -16.95 -20.47
N ALA A 158 19.91 -18.10 -19.78
CA ALA A 158 20.05 -19.39 -20.43
C ALA A 158 18.86 -19.67 -21.35
N GLU A 159 19.16 -19.94 -22.62
CA GLU A 159 18.22 -20.49 -23.61
C GLU A 159 18.34 -22.02 -23.59
N LEU A 160 17.21 -22.69 -23.35
CA LEU A 160 17.17 -24.12 -23.08
C LEU A 160 15.98 -24.74 -23.81
N THR A 161 16.07 -26.02 -24.15
CA THR A 161 14.88 -26.76 -24.60
C THR A 161 13.93 -26.99 -23.43
N HIS A 162 12.64 -27.19 -23.71
CA HIS A 162 11.68 -27.59 -22.68
C HIS A 162 12.09 -28.88 -21.94
N ASN A 163 12.79 -29.79 -22.62
CA ASN A 163 13.31 -31.02 -22.02
C ASN A 163 14.43 -30.76 -21.00
N ASP A 164 15.32 -29.81 -21.29
CA ASP A 164 16.51 -29.54 -20.46
C ASP A 164 16.23 -28.54 -19.34
N LEU A 165 15.15 -27.76 -19.45
CA LEU A 165 14.79 -26.72 -18.49
C LEU A 165 14.63 -27.23 -17.04
N PRO A 166 13.94 -28.35 -16.75
CA PRO A 166 13.83 -28.86 -15.38
C PRO A 166 15.20 -29.20 -14.78
N HIS A 167 16.04 -29.87 -15.56
CA HIS A 167 17.38 -30.25 -15.12
C HIS A 167 18.29 -29.03 -14.90
N HIS A 168 18.18 -28.01 -15.75
CA HIS A 168 18.82 -26.72 -15.52
C HIS A 168 18.37 -26.09 -14.20
N LEU A 169 17.06 -26.01 -13.95
CA LEU A 169 16.51 -25.38 -12.74
C LEU A 169 16.97 -26.09 -11.47
N GLU A 170 17.06 -27.41 -11.50
CA GLU A 170 17.44 -28.22 -10.34
C GLU A 170 18.95 -28.14 -10.03
N PHE A 171 19.81 -28.23 -11.05
CA PHE A 171 21.26 -28.46 -10.82
C PHE A 171 22.19 -27.34 -11.28
N TYR A 172 21.78 -26.51 -12.24
CA TYR A 172 22.69 -25.55 -12.90
C TYR A 172 22.29 -24.09 -12.73
N CYS A 173 21.02 -23.83 -12.45
CA CYS A 173 20.50 -22.48 -12.37
C CYS A 173 21.01 -21.80 -11.10
N LYS A 174 22.02 -20.94 -11.27
CA LYS A 174 22.62 -20.13 -10.20
C LYS A 174 21.61 -19.26 -9.44
N PHE A 175 20.47 -18.96 -10.06
CA PHE A 175 19.43 -18.10 -9.50
C PHE A 175 18.25 -18.90 -8.93
N GLN A 176 18.28 -20.24 -9.03
CA GLN A 176 17.30 -21.09 -8.37
C GLN A 176 17.40 -20.89 -6.86
N LYS A 177 16.23 -20.78 -6.21
CA LYS A 177 16.17 -20.70 -4.76
C LYS A 177 16.25 -22.09 -4.15
N ILE A 178 17.27 -22.32 -3.34
CA ILE A 178 17.47 -23.54 -2.55
C ILE A 178 17.22 -23.27 -1.08
N GLU A 179 16.82 -24.30 -0.34
CA GLU A 179 16.58 -24.22 1.10
C GLU A 179 17.90 -24.31 1.89
N CYS A 180 18.09 -23.40 2.85
CA CYS A 180 19.24 -23.48 3.74
C CYS A 180 19.06 -24.62 4.76
N GLN A 181 20.01 -25.55 4.80
CA GLN A 181 20.04 -26.67 5.74
C GLN A 181 20.06 -26.28 7.25
N TYR A 182 20.35 -25.02 7.59
CA TYR A 182 20.45 -24.57 8.98
C TYR A 182 19.23 -23.75 9.44
N CYS A 183 18.60 -22.97 8.55
CA CYS A 183 17.49 -22.10 8.91
C CYS A 183 16.21 -22.31 8.10
N SER A 184 16.22 -23.24 7.13
CA SER A 184 15.09 -23.55 6.24
C SER A 184 14.56 -22.39 5.40
N ALA A 185 15.23 -21.24 5.42
CA ALA A 185 14.90 -20.12 4.53
C ALA A 185 15.48 -20.35 3.13
N LYS A 186 14.77 -19.84 2.11
CA LYS A 186 15.11 -20.03 0.69
C LYS A 186 15.98 -18.89 0.16
N TYR A 187 17.12 -19.22 -0.43
CA TYR A 187 18.07 -18.26 -1.00
C TYR A 187 18.52 -18.69 -2.40
N PRO A 188 18.86 -17.74 -3.29
CA PRO A 188 19.48 -18.07 -4.57
C PRO A 188 20.74 -18.94 -4.39
N HIS A 189 20.92 -19.95 -5.23
CA HIS A 189 22.03 -20.89 -5.17
C HIS A 189 23.40 -20.17 -5.19
N ASN A 190 23.55 -19.09 -5.97
CA ASN A 190 24.77 -18.30 -6.01
C ASN A 190 25.07 -17.54 -4.71
N ASN A 191 24.07 -17.28 -3.87
CA ASN A 191 24.20 -16.50 -2.63
C ASN A 191 24.12 -17.41 -1.37
N ILE A 192 23.92 -18.72 -1.52
CA ILE A 192 23.77 -19.62 -0.37
C ILE A 192 25.05 -19.68 0.49
N GLN A 193 26.22 -19.57 -0.15
CA GLN A 193 27.51 -19.62 0.53
C GLN A 193 27.71 -18.40 1.42
N ASP A 194 27.38 -17.21 0.91
CA ASP A 194 27.41 -15.96 1.67
C ASP A 194 26.42 -16.03 2.84
N HIS A 195 25.21 -16.54 2.57
CA HIS A 195 24.25 -16.80 3.63
C HIS A 195 24.80 -17.75 4.70
N TRP A 196 25.45 -18.86 4.35
CA TRP A 196 26.04 -19.79 5.33
C TRP A 196 27.10 -19.10 6.20
N ASN A 197 27.83 -18.12 5.69
CA ASN A 197 28.81 -17.38 6.49
C ASN A 197 28.15 -16.49 7.56
N GLU A 198 26.90 -16.07 7.33
CA GLU A 198 26.15 -15.17 8.22
C GLU A 198 24.97 -15.85 8.92
N CYS A 199 24.67 -17.11 8.58
CA CYS A 199 23.47 -17.80 9.01
C CYS A 199 23.40 -17.88 10.54
N PRO A 200 22.33 -17.35 11.18
CA PRO A 200 22.19 -17.34 12.64
C PRO A 200 22.11 -18.74 13.26
N ASN A 201 21.63 -19.72 12.50
CA ASN A 201 21.45 -21.10 12.96
C ASN A 201 22.61 -22.02 12.56
N LYS A 202 23.58 -21.55 11.77
CA LYS A 202 24.75 -22.38 11.44
C LYS A 202 25.52 -22.69 12.73
N PRO A 203 25.80 -23.98 13.02
CA PRO A 203 26.67 -24.35 14.12
C PRO A 203 28.09 -23.87 13.84
N ILE A 204 28.69 -23.20 14.82
CA ILE A 204 30.06 -22.71 14.77
C ILE A 204 30.80 -23.13 16.05
N GLU A 205 32.12 -23.10 15.99
CA GLU A 205 32.96 -23.28 17.17
C GLU A 205 33.02 -21.97 17.97
N CYS A 206 33.31 -22.08 19.26
CA CYS A 206 33.50 -20.92 20.12
C CYS A 206 34.62 -20.01 19.58
N LEU A 207 34.38 -18.70 19.48
CA LEU A 207 35.38 -17.73 19.02
C LEU A 207 36.62 -17.65 19.93
N ASN A 208 36.45 -17.98 21.22
CA ASN A 208 37.56 -18.04 22.18
C ASN A 208 38.22 -19.42 22.20
N ASN A 209 37.82 -20.36 21.32
CA ASN A 209 38.35 -21.73 21.25
C ASN A 209 38.31 -22.47 22.59
N CYS A 210 37.26 -22.25 23.38
CA CYS A 210 37.09 -22.91 24.69
C CYS A 210 36.72 -24.41 24.60
N GLY A 211 36.83 -25.02 23.42
CA GLY A 211 36.42 -26.41 23.15
C GLY A 211 34.92 -26.60 22.87
N GLY A 212 34.09 -25.55 22.98
CA GLY A 212 32.66 -25.61 22.65
C GLY A 212 32.44 -25.75 21.14
N LYS A 213 32.03 -26.95 20.69
CA LYS A 213 31.65 -27.24 19.31
C LYS A 213 30.13 -27.19 19.15
N ASN A 214 29.67 -27.02 17.91
CA ASN A 214 28.24 -27.01 17.54
C ASN A 214 27.39 -25.93 18.24
N LEU A 215 27.97 -24.76 18.51
CA LEU A 215 27.24 -23.64 19.08
C LEU A 215 26.50 -22.91 17.95
N MET A 216 25.17 -22.79 18.04
CA MET A 216 24.45 -21.96 17.08
C MET A 216 24.98 -20.52 17.14
N ARG A 217 25.29 -19.93 15.98
CA ARG A 217 25.84 -18.56 15.91
C ARG A 217 25.04 -17.55 16.73
N LYS A 218 23.70 -17.60 16.68
CA LYS A 218 22.81 -16.72 17.46
C LYS A 218 22.99 -16.84 18.99
N MET A 219 23.42 -18.00 19.48
CA MET A 219 23.66 -18.26 20.91
C MET A 219 25.08 -17.91 21.36
N MET A 220 25.96 -17.45 20.45
CA MET A 220 27.35 -17.14 20.78
C MET A 220 27.46 -16.05 21.86
N ALA A 221 26.63 -15.01 21.80
CA ALA A 221 26.63 -13.96 22.82
C ALA A 221 26.28 -14.51 24.21
N GLN A 222 25.27 -15.37 24.31
CA GLN A 222 24.89 -16.03 25.56
C GLN A 222 25.98 -16.99 26.05
N HIS A 223 26.61 -17.74 25.14
CA HIS A 223 27.74 -18.60 25.47
C HIS A 223 28.91 -17.79 26.04
N LEU A 224 29.34 -16.72 25.36
CA LEU A 224 30.43 -15.86 25.83
C LEU A 224 30.09 -15.17 27.16
N ALA A 225 28.82 -14.87 27.41
CA ALA A 225 28.36 -14.22 28.64
C ALA A 225 28.19 -15.16 29.84
N ASN A 226 27.92 -16.45 29.66
CA ASN A 226 27.57 -17.32 30.79
C ASN A 226 28.32 -18.67 30.83
N ASN A 227 28.75 -19.19 29.69
CA ASN A 227 29.16 -20.60 29.57
C ASN A 227 30.61 -20.79 29.09
N CYS A 228 31.22 -19.76 28.48
CA CYS A 228 32.57 -19.83 27.97
C CYS A 228 33.59 -19.80 29.12
N SER A 229 34.42 -20.84 29.23
CA SER A 229 35.48 -20.91 30.26
C SER A 229 36.58 -19.86 30.05
N LEU A 230 36.81 -19.45 28.81
CA LEU A 230 37.87 -18.52 28.41
C LEU A 230 37.39 -17.08 28.23
N SER A 231 36.10 -16.78 28.41
CA SER A 231 35.63 -15.39 28.34
C SER A 231 36.03 -14.62 29.60
N VAL A 232 36.63 -13.45 29.39
CA VAL A 232 36.96 -12.52 30.47
C VAL A 232 35.71 -11.75 30.86
N GLN A 233 35.29 -11.89 32.11
CA GLN A 233 34.10 -11.24 32.64
C GLN A 233 34.40 -10.55 33.95
N ARG A 234 33.51 -9.64 34.37
CA ARG A 234 33.60 -8.96 35.67
C ARG A 234 33.32 -9.93 36.81
N CYS A 235 33.90 -9.66 37.98
CA CYS A 235 33.57 -10.34 39.23
C CYS A 235 32.07 -10.24 39.52
N GLU A 236 31.47 -11.27 40.13
CA GLU A 236 30.05 -11.31 40.50
C GLU A 236 29.68 -10.17 41.47
N TYR A 237 30.64 -9.74 42.28
CA TYR A 237 30.55 -8.60 43.20
C TYR A 237 30.76 -7.23 42.53
N TYR A 238 30.78 -7.14 41.20
CA TYR A 238 30.91 -5.85 40.50
C TYR A 238 29.81 -4.85 40.87
N LYS A 239 28.58 -5.34 41.12
CA LYS A 239 27.44 -4.48 41.52
C LYS A 239 27.65 -3.79 42.87
N ILE A 240 28.50 -4.35 43.74
CA ILE A 240 28.86 -3.77 45.03
C ILE A 240 30.21 -3.02 44.99
N GLY A 241 30.86 -2.94 43.83
CA GLY A 241 32.06 -2.10 43.63
C GLY A 241 33.35 -2.84 43.26
N CYS A 242 33.34 -4.16 43.12
CA CYS A 242 34.55 -4.89 42.72
C CYS A 242 34.89 -4.66 41.23
N ILE A 243 36.09 -4.16 40.92
CA ILE A 243 36.51 -3.84 39.54
C ILE A 243 37.20 -4.99 38.80
N TYR A 244 37.43 -6.12 39.47
CA TYR A 244 38.19 -7.25 38.91
C TYR A 244 37.51 -7.87 37.69
N LYS A 245 38.33 -8.28 36.72
CA LYS A 245 37.90 -9.05 35.53
C LYS A 245 38.85 -10.22 35.31
N GLY A 246 38.30 -11.37 34.93
CA GLY A 246 39.10 -12.56 34.62
C GLY A 246 38.28 -13.64 33.93
N THR A 247 38.95 -14.70 33.49
CA THR A 247 38.32 -15.95 33.04
C THR A 247 37.54 -16.62 34.17
N LYS A 248 36.74 -17.65 33.87
CA LYS A 248 35.95 -18.34 34.91
C LYS A 248 36.85 -18.85 36.06
N ALA A 249 37.93 -19.55 35.74
CA ALA A 249 38.87 -20.07 36.72
C ALA A 249 39.56 -18.96 37.53
N GLN A 250 40.00 -17.88 36.88
CA GLN A 250 40.62 -16.74 37.56
C GLN A 250 39.64 -16.03 38.51
N ARG A 251 38.37 -15.91 38.12
CA ARG A 251 37.35 -15.30 38.99
C ARG A 251 37.04 -16.17 40.20
N GLU A 252 36.95 -17.49 40.04
CA GLU A 252 36.76 -18.42 41.15
C GLU A 252 37.90 -18.25 42.18
N THR A 253 39.15 -18.26 41.73
CA THR A 253 40.32 -18.01 42.62
C THR A 253 40.34 -16.60 43.24
N HIS A 254 39.90 -15.58 42.50
CA HIS A 254 39.81 -14.21 43.01
C HIS A 254 38.72 -14.07 44.07
N ILE A 255 37.55 -14.69 43.87
CA ILE A 255 36.45 -14.67 44.84
C ILE A 255 36.90 -15.28 46.16
N GLU A 256 37.58 -16.43 46.11
CA GLU A 256 38.12 -17.11 47.30
C GLU A 256 39.18 -16.26 48.01
N SER A 257 40.15 -15.72 47.27
CA SER A 257 41.24 -14.91 47.86
C SER A 257 40.82 -13.51 48.30
N SER A 258 39.76 -12.95 47.72
CA SER A 258 39.32 -11.56 47.98
C SER A 258 37.99 -11.47 48.74
N MET A 259 37.57 -12.55 49.42
CA MET A 259 36.29 -12.60 50.14
C MET A 259 36.17 -11.47 51.19
N ASN A 260 37.22 -11.22 51.96
CA ASN A 260 37.24 -10.14 52.95
C ASN A 260 37.05 -8.75 52.32
N PHE A 261 37.66 -8.51 51.16
CA PHE A 261 37.47 -7.28 50.41
C PHE A 261 36.03 -7.13 49.91
N HIS A 262 35.44 -8.21 49.39
CA HIS A 262 34.02 -8.22 48.97
C HIS A 262 33.07 -7.95 50.15
N LEU A 263 33.36 -8.51 51.34
CA LEU A 263 32.58 -8.25 52.55
C LEU A 263 32.69 -6.78 53.00
N LEU A 264 33.88 -6.18 52.94
CA LEU A 264 34.05 -4.75 53.25
C LEU A 264 33.27 -3.85 52.28
N LEU A 265 33.29 -4.17 50.97
CA LEU A 265 32.47 -3.48 49.99
C LEU A 265 30.97 -3.62 50.28
N ALA A 266 30.52 -4.81 50.69
CA ALA A 266 29.13 -5.06 51.07
C ALA A 266 28.71 -4.23 52.29
N ILE A 267 29.55 -4.19 53.34
CA ILE A 267 29.31 -3.38 54.54
C ILE A 267 29.20 -1.90 54.18
N ASN A 268 30.14 -1.38 53.40
CA ASN A 268 30.11 0.02 52.95
C ASN A 268 28.83 0.31 52.14
N LYS A 269 28.45 -0.60 51.24
CA LYS A 269 27.21 -0.46 50.46
C LYS A 269 25.96 -0.45 51.36
N ILE A 270 25.91 -1.31 52.38
CA ILE A 270 24.82 -1.36 53.36
C ILE A 270 24.75 -0.05 54.17
N ASN A 271 25.87 0.46 54.65
CA ASN A 271 25.90 1.72 55.41
C ASN A 271 25.39 2.90 54.56
N ASN A 272 25.84 3.01 53.31
CA ASN A 272 25.33 4.03 52.39
C ASN A 272 23.83 3.87 52.13
N LEU A 273 23.32 2.64 52.00
CA LEU A 273 21.89 2.40 51.81
C LEU A 273 21.09 2.81 53.06
N ASN A 274 21.60 2.53 54.26
CA ASN A 274 20.98 2.96 55.51
C ASN A 274 20.93 4.49 55.62
N GLU A 275 21.99 5.20 55.24
CA GLU A 275 21.97 6.67 55.19
C GLU A 275 20.92 7.21 54.21
N ILE A 276 20.79 6.58 53.03
CA ILE A 276 19.77 6.97 52.05
C ILE A 276 18.37 6.72 52.61
N ILE A 277 18.14 5.57 53.27
CA ILE A 277 16.85 5.23 53.88
C ILE A 277 16.50 6.26 54.96
N ASN A 278 17.42 6.55 55.89
CA ASN A 278 17.21 7.56 56.93
C ASN A 278 16.85 8.93 56.32
N ASN A 279 17.58 9.36 55.28
CA ASN A 279 17.28 10.59 54.57
C ASN A 279 15.90 10.58 53.86
N GLN A 280 15.44 9.41 53.41
CA GLN A 280 14.11 9.26 52.82
C GLN A 280 13.02 9.30 53.88
N GLU A 281 13.24 8.68 55.04
CA GLU A 281 12.32 8.72 56.19
C GLU A 281 12.14 10.18 56.68
N GLU A 282 13.23 10.94 56.83
CA GLU A 282 13.16 12.36 57.18
C GLU A 282 12.34 13.18 56.17
N LYS A 283 12.51 12.91 54.87
CA LYS A 283 11.72 13.56 53.82
C LYS A 283 10.25 13.17 53.87
N LEU A 284 9.93 11.91 54.15
CA LEU A 284 8.55 11.44 54.32
C LEU A 284 7.88 12.16 55.49
N ILE A 285 8.54 12.22 56.65
CA ILE A 285 8.04 12.95 57.82
C ILE A 285 7.80 14.43 57.48
N SER A 286 8.73 15.06 56.75
CA SER A 286 8.55 16.45 56.29
C SER A 286 7.34 16.62 55.37
N LEU A 287 7.12 15.69 54.45
CA LEU A 287 5.98 15.70 53.53
C LEU A 287 4.66 15.43 54.26
N GLU A 288 4.63 14.50 55.21
CA GLU A 288 3.46 14.21 56.05
C GLU A 288 3.05 15.45 56.85
N ASN A 289 4.01 16.16 57.46
CA ASN A 289 3.75 17.41 58.17
C ASN A 289 3.20 18.51 57.25
N LYS A 290 3.75 18.64 56.03
CA LYS A 290 3.21 19.58 55.02
C LYS A 290 1.79 19.20 54.60
N PHE A 291 1.52 17.91 54.38
CA PHE A 291 0.19 17.43 54.02
C PHE A 291 -0.84 17.71 55.13
N ALA A 292 -0.46 17.50 56.40
CA ALA A 292 -1.31 17.86 57.53
C ALA A 292 -1.62 19.36 57.58
N SER A 293 -0.63 20.22 57.31
CA SER A 293 -0.83 21.67 57.25
C SER A 293 -1.78 22.09 56.13
N LEU A 294 -1.66 21.49 54.94
CA LEU A 294 -2.54 21.77 53.79
C LEU A 294 -3.98 21.33 54.04
N LYS A 295 -4.17 20.17 54.70
CA LYS A 295 -5.50 19.70 55.08
C LYS A 295 -6.17 20.65 56.08
N GLN A 296 -5.41 21.23 57.00
CA GLN A 296 -5.92 22.24 57.93
C GLN A 296 -6.30 23.53 57.20
N THR A 297 -5.53 23.98 56.22
CA THR A 297 -5.88 25.17 55.43
C THR A 297 -7.13 24.96 54.59
N GLU A 298 -7.28 23.79 53.97
CA GLU A 298 -8.47 23.44 53.19
C GLU A 298 -9.73 23.40 54.08
N LEU A 299 -9.61 22.84 55.29
CA LEU A 299 -10.70 22.88 56.27
C LEU A 299 -11.05 24.33 56.66
N ASN A 300 -10.05 25.17 56.93
CA ASN A 300 -10.27 26.59 57.24
C ASN A 300 -10.94 27.33 56.08
N GLU A 301 -10.57 27.07 54.82
CA GLU A 301 -11.22 27.66 53.65
C GLU A 301 -12.70 27.27 53.54
N THR A 302 -13.05 26.01 53.80
CA THR A 302 -14.46 25.59 53.79
C THR A 302 -15.27 26.27 54.90
N PHE A 303 -14.69 26.44 56.09
CA PHE A 303 -15.32 27.20 57.18
C PHE A 303 -15.54 28.66 56.80
N ILE A 304 -14.56 29.30 56.15
CA ILE A 304 -14.67 30.69 55.68
C ILE A 304 -15.81 30.81 54.66
N LYS A 305 -15.86 29.95 53.63
CA LYS A 305 -16.95 29.98 52.63
C LYS A 305 -18.34 29.84 53.27
N THR A 306 -18.47 28.93 54.24
CA THR A 306 -19.74 28.73 54.95
C THR A 306 -20.12 29.97 55.79
N ALA A 307 -19.13 30.64 56.37
CA ALA A 307 -19.34 31.89 57.11
C ALA A 307 -19.74 33.04 56.17
N GLU A 308 -19.11 33.14 55.00
CA GLU A 308 -19.44 34.12 53.95
C GLU A 308 -20.89 33.93 53.45
N GLU A 309 -21.32 32.69 53.19
CA GLU A 309 -22.71 32.42 52.80
C GLU A 309 -23.71 32.88 53.87
N LYS A 310 -23.40 32.63 55.14
CA LYS A 310 -24.23 33.09 56.26
C LYS A 310 -24.25 34.61 56.36
N LEU A 311 -23.13 35.29 56.17
CA LEU A 311 -23.04 36.75 56.16
C LEU A 311 -23.87 37.34 55.02
N ASN A 312 -23.73 36.82 53.80
CA ASN A 312 -24.51 37.27 52.65
C ASN A 312 -26.03 37.10 52.87
N LYS A 313 -26.43 36.01 53.53
CA LYS A 313 -27.84 35.80 53.89
C LYS A 313 -28.33 36.83 54.91
N LEU A 314 -27.54 37.09 55.96
CA LEU A 314 -27.86 38.12 56.95
C LEU A 314 -27.94 39.51 56.31
N GLU A 315 -27.06 39.85 55.38
CA GLU A 315 -27.11 41.11 54.64
C GLU A 315 -28.40 41.22 53.80
N SER A 316 -28.82 40.14 53.15
CA SER A 316 -30.11 40.12 52.43
C SER A 316 -31.30 40.33 53.38
N ASP A 317 -31.28 39.67 54.53
CA ASP A 317 -32.33 39.81 55.54
C ASP A 317 -32.37 41.24 56.10
N ILE A 318 -31.22 41.86 56.38
CA ILE A 318 -31.12 43.27 56.79
C ILE A 318 -31.69 44.20 55.71
N ASN A 319 -31.34 43.99 54.45
CA ASN A 319 -31.87 44.78 53.34
C ASN A 319 -33.39 44.64 53.21
N ASN A 320 -33.92 43.43 53.38
CA ASN A 320 -35.36 43.18 53.39
C ASN A 320 -36.06 43.90 54.56
N VAL A 321 -35.47 43.88 55.75
CA VAL A 321 -35.98 44.62 56.91
C VAL A 321 -35.95 46.13 56.66
N ASN A 322 -34.84 46.67 56.15
CA ASN A 322 -34.71 48.09 55.80
C ASN A 322 -35.76 48.52 54.76
N ASN A 323 -36.00 47.68 53.74
CA ASN A 323 -37.05 47.93 52.75
C ASN A 323 -38.45 47.96 53.39
N LYS A 324 -38.73 47.06 54.34
CA LYS A 324 -39.99 47.07 55.10
C LYS A 324 -40.14 48.32 55.97
N ILE A 325 -39.07 48.74 56.65
CA ILE A 325 -39.06 49.98 57.45
C ILE A 325 -39.36 51.19 56.54
N ASN A 326 -38.67 51.33 55.40
CA ASN A 326 -38.91 52.39 54.42
C ASN A 326 -40.37 52.42 53.90
N LEU A 327 -41.02 51.27 53.78
CA LEU A 327 -42.43 51.20 53.37
C LEU A 327 -43.36 51.69 54.47
N ILE A 328 -43.08 51.36 55.73
CA ILE A 328 -43.86 51.81 56.89
C ILE A 328 -43.71 53.33 57.07
N GLU A 329 -42.50 53.87 56.96
CA GLU A 329 -42.26 55.32 57.06
C GLU A 329 -43.01 56.14 56.00
N LYS A 330 -43.30 55.54 54.82
CA LYS A 330 -44.05 56.18 53.74
C LYS A 330 -45.57 56.09 53.87
N GLN A 331 -46.10 55.39 54.88
CA GLN A 331 -47.55 55.31 55.10
C GLN A 331 -48.04 56.53 55.90
N PRO A 332 -49.08 57.26 55.43
CA PRO A 332 -49.64 58.37 56.18
C PRO A 332 -50.42 57.86 57.40
N MET A 333 -50.00 58.28 58.60
CA MET A 333 -50.71 58.02 59.85
C MET A 333 -52.11 58.64 59.79
N ASN A 334 -53.15 57.81 59.94
CA ASN A 334 -54.57 58.16 60.09
C ASN A 334 -55.44 58.31 58.83
N ASN A 335 -55.21 57.54 57.76
CA ASN A 335 -56.20 57.30 56.68
C ASN A 335 -56.83 58.56 56.03
N ARG A 336 -56.15 59.71 56.10
CA ARG A 336 -56.65 61.00 55.57
C ARG A 336 -55.75 61.43 54.41
N TYR A 337 -56.26 61.28 53.18
CA TYR A 337 -55.57 61.71 51.96
C TYR A 337 -56.06 63.11 51.55
N ILE A 338 -55.15 64.07 51.40
CA ILE A 338 -55.44 65.41 50.87
C ILE A 338 -54.94 65.45 49.42
N TRP A 339 -55.85 65.61 48.45
CA TRP A 339 -55.51 65.77 47.03
C TRP A 339 -55.78 67.19 46.56
N LEU A 340 -54.73 67.87 46.10
CA LEU A 340 -54.77 69.25 45.60
C LEU A 340 -55.08 69.22 44.09
N LEU A 341 -56.25 69.71 43.66
CA LEU A 341 -56.57 69.89 42.24
C LEU A 341 -56.03 71.26 41.78
N ASN A 342 -54.95 71.23 41.02
CA ASN A 342 -54.41 72.43 40.37
C ASN A 342 -55.27 72.81 39.14
N ASP A 343 -55.37 74.10 38.85
CA ASP A 343 -55.95 74.66 37.61
C ASP A 343 -57.49 74.50 37.41
N ILE A 344 -58.28 74.46 38.48
CA ILE A 344 -59.76 74.53 38.38
C ILE A 344 -60.23 75.82 37.68
N ASP A 345 -59.52 76.94 37.88
CA ASP A 345 -59.89 78.23 37.28
C ASP A 345 -59.73 78.29 35.76
N LYS A 346 -58.89 77.42 35.17
CA LYS A 346 -58.75 77.31 33.71
C LYS A 346 -59.87 76.50 33.06
N MET A 347 -60.53 75.60 33.81
CA MET A 347 -61.62 74.76 33.28
C MET A 347 -63.01 75.42 33.33
N ASN A 348 -63.15 76.61 33.94
CA ASN A 348 -64.44 77.31 34.12
C ASN A 348 -64.46 78.77 33.60
N SER A 349 -63.62 79.10 32.61
CA SER A 349 -63.72 80.38 31.89
C SER A 349 -64.84 80.36 30.84
N LYS A 350 -65.36 81.54 30.48
CA LYS A 350 -66.63 81.78 29.73
C LYS A 350 -66.78 81.12 28.35
N GLU A 351 -65.82 80.33 27.86
CA GLU A 351 -65.85 79.73 26.51
C GLU A 351 -66.48 78.33 26.43
N THR A 352 -66.65 77.61 27.54
CA THR A 352 -67.35 76.29 27.54
C THR A 352 -68.85 76.36 27.80
N LYS A 353 -69.43 77.54 28.07
CA LYS A 353 -70.89 77.75 28.15
C LYS A 353 -71.55 78.15 26.81
N LYS A 354 -70.81 78.12 25.70
CA LYS A 354 -71.34 78.22 24.33
C LYS A 354 -71.00 76.98 23.51
N LEU A 355 -71.52 75.81 23.92
CA LEU A 355 -71.95 74.72 23.04
C LEU A 355 -72.44 73.57 23.92
N LYS A 356 -73.73 73.28 23.79
CA LYS A 356 -74.42 72.15 24.41
C LYS A 356 -73.71 70.84 24.00
N GLY A 357 -73.40 69.97 24.98
CA GLY A 357 -73.30 68.53 24.71
C GLY A 357 -72.06 67.75 25.15
N HIS A 358 -71.09 68.31 25.87
CA HIS A 358 -69.93 67.53 26.37
C HIS A 358 -69.79 67.63 27.89
N SER A 359 -69.64 66.47 28.55
CA SER A 359 -69.35 66.39 29.98
C SER A 359 -67.84 66.37 30.21
N ILE A 360 -67.35 67.28 31.05
CA ILE A 360 -65.93 67.44 31.37
C ILE A 360 -65.52 66.29 32.29
N CYS A 361 -64.50 65.51 31.92
CA CYS A 361 -63.98 64.44 32.77
C CYS A 361 -62.52 64.71 33.15
N SER A 362 -62.12 64.37 34.37
CA SER A 362 -60.70 64.36 34.76
C SER A 362 -59.95 63.23 34.05
N SER A 363 -58.62 63.36 33.96
CA SER A 363 -57.77 62.22 33.61
C SER A 363 -57.99 61.08 34.62
N PRO A 364 -58.02 59.80 34.17
CA PRO A 364 -58.25 58.71 35.10
C PRO A 364 -57.08 58.49 36.07
N PHE A 365 -57.36 58.21 37.34
CA PHE A 365 -56.38 57.99 38.42
C PHE A 365 -56.75 56.80 39.32
N TYR A 366 -55.79 56.34 40.13
CA TYR A 366 -55.97 55.23 41.07
C TYR A 366 -56.05 55.76 42.51
N SER A 367 -56.94 55.20 43.32
CA SER A 367 -57.10 55.56 44.73
C SER A 367 -56.10 54.86 45.67
N ALA A 368 -55.47 53.77 45.23
CA ALA A 368 -54.37 53.09 45.92
C ALA A 368 -53.53 52.25 44.94
N PRO A 369 -52.31 51.82 45.32
CA PRO A 369 -51.59 50.78 44.58
C PRO A 369 -52.47 49.52 44.48
N TYR A 370 -52.72 49.03 43.26
CA TYR A 370 -53.64 47.93 42.93
C TYR A 370 -55.15 48.23 43.04
N SER A 371 -55.58 49.50 43.06
CA SER A 371 -57.02 49.86 43.07
C SER A 371 -57.66 49.91 41.68
N TYR A 372 -58.99 50.11 41.63
CA TYR A 372 -59.70 50.43 40.39
C TYR A 372 -59.30 51.82 39.86
N LYS A 373 -59.34 51.97 38.53
CA LYS A 373 -59.06 53.21 37.80
C LYS A 373 -60.32 54.06 37.74
N PHE A 374 -60.33 55.19 38.42
CA PHE A 374 -61.46 56.12 38.47
C PHE A 374 -61.22 57.30 37.54
N PHE A 375 -62.27 57.90 37.00
CA PHE A 375 -62.23 59.25 36.44
C PHE A 375 -63.43 60.03 36.97
N LEU A 376 -63.25 61.32 37.23
CA LEU A 376 -64.32 62.17 37.73
C LEU A 376 -65.03 62.82 36.55
N LYS A 377 -66.36 62.78 36.55
CA LYS A 377 -67.21 63.44 35.56
C LYS A 377 -67.81 64.67 36.22
N PHE A 378 -67.43 65.85 35.74
CA PHE A 378 -68.02 67.13 36.15
C PHE A 378 -69.30 67.33 35.32
N THR A 379 -70.43 67.34 36.01
CA THR A 379 -71.78 67.58 35.46
C THR A 379 -72.19 69.03 35.64
#